data_AF-A0A645BDX5-F1
#
_entry.id   AF-A0A645BDX5-F1
#
_cell.length_a   1.000
_cell.length_b   1.000
_cell.length_c   1.000
_cell.angle_alpha   90.00
_cell.angle_beta   90.00
_cell.angle_gamma   90.00
#
_symmetry.space_group_name_H-M   'P 1'
#
loop_
_entity.id
_entity.type
_entity.pdbx_description
1 polymer ?
#
loop_
_entity_poly.entity_id
_entity_poly.type
_entity_poly.pdbx_seq_one_letter_code
_entity_poly.pdbx_strand_id
1 'polypeptide(L)'
;MSRQAHIIASNLDQVFLIVTLDFPETKLEFIDRFLVTCEAYKVPVVLLLNKSDLYTKEYSGYKEFFHDIYSRSAGYTILETSGATKHNIEIIKDMCRGKLSLFSGISGVGKSSLINSLDPSLSLKTGEISQYHKQGKHTTTFYEIHPLSSGGFIIDTPGIKGFGLLEMEKEELSHYLPEMLRVLDDCRFSPCTHTHEPGCAVKKAVENGEITPERYQSYLSMLEEEEKYR
;
A
#
# COMPACT_ATOMS: atom_id res chain seq x y z
N MET A 1 -13.25 22.39 -5.18
CA MET A 1 -11.80 22.71 -5.21
C MET A 1 -11.15 21.70 -6.14
N SER A 2 -10.39 22.17 -7.13
CA SER A 2 -9.88 21.33 -8.23
C SER A 2 -9.12 20.11 -7.70
N ARG A 3 -9.47 18.92 -8.19
CA ARG A 3 -8.65 17.71 -8.11
C ARG A 3 -7.35 17.98 -8.87
N GLN A 4 -6.38 18.64 -8.24
CA GLN A 4 -5.05 18.74 -8.81
C GLN A 4 -4.35 17.42 -8.54
N ALA A 5 -4.29 16.58 -9.57
CA ALA A 5 -3.41 15.42 -9.58
C ALA A 5 -1.98 15.92 -9.36
N HIS A 6 -1.32 15.42 -8.31
CA HIS A 6 0.07 15.71 -8.03
C HIS A 6 0.88 14.46 -8.35
N ILE A 7 1.77 14.55 -9.32
CA ILE A 7 2.68 13.45 -9.65
C ILE A 7 3.66 13.29 -8.49
N ILE A 8 3.65 12.13 -7.86
CA ILE A 8 4.47 11.80 -6.69
C ILE A 8 5.85 11.28 -7.14
N ALA A 9 5.87 10.44 -8.17
CA ALA A 9 7.07 9.84 -8.74
C ALA A 9 6.80 9.33 -10.17
N SER A 10 7.85 9.02 -10.93
CA SER A 10 7.76 8.44 -12.28
C SER A 10 8.93 7.47 -12.53
N ASN A 11 8.80 6.62 -13.56
CA ASN A 11 9.79 5.61 -13.93
C ASN A 11 10.17 4.66 -12.79
N LEU A 12 9.19 4.33 -11.94
CA LEU A 12 9.38 3.42 -10.81
C LEU A 12 9.50 1.98 -11.28
N ASP A 13 10.48 1.26 -10.77
CA ASP A 13 10.59 -0.19 -10.96
C ASP A 13 9.71 -0.95 -9.96
N GLN A 14 9.49 -0.37 -8.77
CA GLN A 14 8.68 -0.95 -7.69
C GLN A 14 8.30 0.09 -6.63
N VAL A 15 7.29 -0.26 -5.82
CA VAL A 15 6.92 0.45 -4.61
C VAL A 15 7.03 -0.46 -3.39
N PHE A 16 7.62 0.06 -2.33
CA PHE A 16 7.51 -0.47 -0.99
C PHE A 16 6.48 0.34 -0.21
N LEU A 17 5.29 -0.23 0.00
CA LEU A 17 4.25 0.39 0.79
C LEU A 17 4.40 -0.04 2.26
N ILE A 18 4.79 0.91 3.11
CA ILE A 18 5.07 0.69 4.51
C ILE A 18 3.79 0.86 5.32
N VAL A 19 3.43 -0.20 6.05
CA VAL A 19 2.19 -0.30 6.81
C VAL A 19 2.49 -0.77 8.24
N THR A 20 1.59 -0.43 9.16
CA THR A 20 1.65 -0.82 10.57
C THR A 20 0.25 -1.19 11.08
N LEU A 21 0.15 -2.23 11.91
CA LEU A 21 -1.10 -2.72 12.53
C LEU A 21 -1.48 -2.00 13.83
N ASP A 22 -0.55 -1.22 14.38
CA ASP A 22 -0.74 -0.42 15.60
C ASP A 22 -0.19 0.98 15.34
N PHE A 23 0.09 1.79 16.35
CA PHE A 23 0.32 3.22 16.21
C PHE A 23 1.50 3.64 15.29
N PRO A 24 1.25 4.45 14.24
CA PRO A 24 -0.07 4.82 13.69
C PRO A 24 -0.65 3.70 12.82
N GLU A 25 -1.88 3.28 13.06
CA GLU A 25 -2.49 2.20 12.29
C GLU A 25 -2.67 2.63 10.82
N THR A 26 -2.27 1.75 9.89
CA THR A 26 -2.51 1.97 8.47
C THR A 26 -3.84 1.32 8.08
N LYS A 27 -4.83 2.15 7.76
CA LYS A 27 -6.18 1.70 7.40
C LYS A 27 -6.18 0.93 6.08
N LEU A 28 -6.96 -0.14 6.01
CA LEU A 28 -7.15 -0.95 4.79
C LEU A 28 -7.54 -0.09 3.58
N GLU A 29 -8.47 0.85 3.77
CA GLU A 29 -8.91 1.79 2.74
C GLU A 29 -7.75 2.57 2.08
N PHE A 30 -6.78 3.02 2.88
CA PHE A 30 -5.61 3.70 2.33
C PHE A 30 -4.73 2.75 1.52
N ILE A 31 -4.52 1.53 2.05
CA ILE A 31 -3.71 0.50 1.40
C ILE A 31 -4.35 0.12 0.07
N ASP A 32 -5.64 -0.16 0.06
CA ASP A 32 -6.35 -0.66 -1.12
C ASP A 32 -6.37 0.35 -2.26
N ARG A 33 -6.62 1.63 -1.96
CA ARG A 33 -6.56 2.71 -2.97
C ARG A 33 -5.15 2.89 -3.54
N PHE A 34 -4.14 2.76 -2.68
CA PHE A 34 -2.75 2.85 -3.09
C PHE A 34 -2.39 1.68 -4.02
N LEU A 35 -2.80 0.47 -3.67
CA LEU A 35 -2.59 -0.74 -4.45
C LEU A 35 -3.30 -0.69 -5.81
N VAL A 36 -4.59 -0.34 -5.84
CA VAL A 36 -5.36 -0.15 -7.08
C VAL A 36 -4.67 0.84 -8.01
N THR A 37 -4.12 1.93 -7.46
CA THR A 37 -3.39 2.91 -8.26
C THR A 37 -2.10 2.34 -8.83
N CYS A 38 -1.35 1.58 -8.04
CA CYS A 38 -0.14 0.92 -8.54
C CYS A 38 -0.46 -0.11 -9.62
N GLU A 39 -1.54 -0.88 -9.48
CA GLU A 39 -2.00 -1.84 -10.48
C GLU A 39 -2.40 -1.15 -11.80
N ALA A 40 -3.12 -0.03 -11.73
CA ALA A 40 -3.47 0.75 -12.91
C ALA A 40 -2.25 1.27 -13.68
N TYR A 41 -1.17 1.63 -12.97
CA TYR A 41 0.11 2.02 -13.57
C TYR A 41 1.07 0.84 -13.80
N LYS A 42 0.66 -0.40 -13.49
CA LYS A 42 1.47 -1.62 -13.60
C LYS A 42 2.80 -1.54 -12.85
N VAL A 43 2.79 -0.89 -11.68
CA VAL A 43 3.96 -0.77 -10.81
C VAL A 43 3.88 -1.84 -9.72
N PRO A 44 4.85 -2.78 -9.66
CA PRO A 44 4.87 -3.82 -8.63
C PRO A 44 4.92 -3.25 -7.21
N VAL A 45 4.11 -3.80 -6.30
CA VAL A 45 4.08 -3.37 -4.89
C VAL A 45 4.49 -4.51 -3.96
N VAL A 46 5.32 -4.17 -2.97
CA VAL A 46 5.65 -5.02 -1.83
C VAL A 46 5.17 -4.32 -0.56
N LEU A 47 4.34 -5.02 0.21
CA LEU A 47 3.84 -4.51 1.49
C LEU A 47 4.90 -4.76 2.57
N LEU A 48 5.40 -3.69 3.18
CA LEU A 48 6.32 -3.76 4.31
C LEU A 48 5.54 -3.58 5.60
N LEU A 49 5.21 -4.69 6.26
CA LEU A 49 4.59 -4.68 7.58
C LEU A 49 5.66 -4.34 8.63
N ASN A 50 5.84 -3.05 8.88
CA ASN A 50 6.93 -2.51 9.68
C ASN A 50 6.61 -2.53 11.19
N LYS A 51 7.63 -2.28 12.01
CA LYS A 51 7.57 -2.37 13.48
C LYS A 51 7.18 -3.77 13.96
N SER A 52 7.61 -4.80 13.23
CA SER A 52 7.31 -6.20 13.56
C SER A 52 7.81 -6.61 14.95
N ASP A 53 8.78 -5.89 15.50
CA ASP A 53 9.28 -6.03 16.86
C ASP A 53 8.26 -5.68 17.96
N LEU A 54 7.22 -4.89 17.63
CA LEU A 54 6.15 -4.53 18.57
C LEU A 54 5.00 -5.54 18.58
N TYR A 55 4.94 -6.45 17.60
CA TYR A 55 3.86 -7.41 17.46
C TYR A 55 4.12 -8.66 18.31
N THR A 56 3.73 -8.57 19.58
CA THR A 56 3.75 -9.70 20.52
C THR A 56 2.74 -10.80 20.11
N LYS A 57 2.65 -11.88 20.89
CA LYS A 57 1.70 -12.98 20.62
C LYS A 57 0.25 -12.52 20.47
N GLU A 58 -0.14 -11.42 21.13
CA GLU A 58 -1.48 -10.83 21.05
C GLU A 58 -1.81 -10.31 19.65
N TYR A 59 -0.79 -9.96 18.86
CA TYR A 59 -0.94 -9.50 17.47
C TYR A 59 -1.04 -10.63 16.44
N SER A 60 -0.92 -11.90 16.84
CA SER A 60 -0.93 -13.04 15.92
C SER A 60 -2.19 -13.09 15.04
N GLY A 61 -3.37 -12.86 15.63
CA GLY A 61 -4.63 -12.82 14.88
C GLY A 61 -4.70 -11.65 13.89
N TYR A 62 -4.23 -10.46 14.29
CA TYR A 62 -4.21 -9.28 13.41
C TYR A 62 -3.24 -9.45 12.24
N LYS A 63 -2.08 -10.08 12.49
CA LYS A 63 -1.13 -10.42 11.43
C LYS A 63 -1.71 -11.44 10.47
N GLU A 64 -2.29 -12.51 10.98
CA GLU A 64 -2.90 -13.55 10.13
C GLU A 64 -4.01 -12.97 9.27
N PHE A 65 -4.87 -12.12 9.84
CA PHE A 65 -5.89 -11.38 9.13
C PHE A 65 -5.31 -10.49 8.02
N PHE A 66 -4.24 -9.75 8.30
CA PHE A 66 -3.55 -8.94 7.29
C PHE A 66 -2.98 -9.80 6.14
N HIS A 67 -2.40 -10.96 6.47
CA HIS A 67 -1.90 -11.91 5.49
C HIS A 67 -3.03 -12.58 4.67
N ASP A 68 -4.18 -12.87 5.28
CA ASP A 68 -5.36 -13.38 4.59
C ASP A 68 -5.83 -12.41 3.51
N ILE A 69 -5.98 -11.13 3.87
CA ILE A 69 -6.44 -10.07 2.95
C ILE A 69 -5.47 -9.86 1.80
N TYR A 70 -4.20 -9.60 2.10
CA TYR A 70 -3.28 -9.08 1.10
C TYR A 70 -2.42 -10.14 0.43
N SER A 71 -2.03 -11.20 1.15
CA SER A 71 -1.17 -12.25 0.58
C SER A 71 -1.97 -13.41 0.03
N ARG A 72 -2.88 -14.01 0.81
CA ARG A 72 -3.64 -15.20 0.37
C ARG A 72 -4.74 -14.85 -0.62
N SER A 73 -5.54 -13.83 -0.30
CA SER A 73 -6.63 -13.35 -1.16
C SER A 73 -6.06 -12.52 -2.32
N ALA A 74 -5.44 -11.37 -2.08
CA ALA A 74 -4.99 -10.51 -3.18
C ALA A 74 -3.73 -11.01 -3.93
N GLY A 75 -2.81 -11.71 -3.27
CA GLY A 75 -1.59 -12.23 -3.90
C GLY A 75 -0.36 -11.33 -3.79
N TYR A 76 -0.40 -10.27 -2.96
CA TYR A 76 0.74 -9.39 -2.74
C TYR A 76 1.83 -10.04 -1.88
N THR A 77 3.07 -9.65 -2.15
CA THR A 77 4.19 -10.00 -1.26
C THR A 77 4.15 -9.12 -0.02
N ILE A 78 4.18 -9.76 1.16
CA ILE A 78 4.29 -9.09 2.44
C ILE A 78 5.64 -9.44 3.06
N LEU A 79 6.40 -8.43 3.47
CA LEU A 79 7.61 -8.59 4.28
C LEU A 79 7.40 -7.94 5.64
N GLU A 80 7.49 -8.73 6.70
CA GLU A 80 7.58 -8.21 8.06
C GLU A 80 8.93 -7.57 8.28
N THR A 81 8.96 -6.35 8.77
CA THR A 81 10.19 -5.57 8.85
C THR A 81 10.28 -4.83 10.18
N SER A 82 11.51 -4.56 10.61
CA SER A 82 11.75 -3.68 11.73
C SER A 82 13.05 -2.92 11.50
N GLY A 83 12.95 -1.60 11.43
CA GLY A 83 14.12 -0.73 11.45
C GLY A 83 14.93 -0.87 12.75
N ALA A 84 14.26 -1.15 13.87
CA ALA A 84 14.90 -1.24 15.20
C ALA A 84 15.73 -2.52 15.37
N THR A 85 15.19 -3.68 14.99
CA THR A 85 15.90 -4.97 15.10
C THR A 85 16.63 -5.37 13.83
N LYS A 86 16.50 -4.56 12.77
CA LYS A 86 16.98 -4.84 11.41
C LYS A 86 16.41 -6.12 10.79
N HIS A 87 15.22 -6.52 11.20
CA HIS A 87 14.51 -7.66 10.62
C HIS A 87 14.18 -7.43 9.14
N ASN A 88 14.59 -8.37 8.28
CA ASN A 88 14.40 -8.38 6.81
C ASN A 88 14.98 -7.18 6.03
N ILE A 89 15.85 -6.38 6.64
CA ILE A 89 16.48 -5.22 5.99
C ILE A 89 17.37 -5.63 4.81
N GLU A 90 18.16 -6.70 4.95
CA GLU A 90 19.04 -7.16 3.85
C GLU A 90 18.22 -7.67 2.64
N ILE A 91 17.06 -8.28 2.87
CA ILE A 91 16.15 -8.70 1.78
C ILE A 91 15.70 -7.48 0.99
N ILE A 92 15.21 -6.44 1.67
CA ILE A 92 14.78 -5.20 1.00
C ILE A 92 15.95 -4.55 0.26
N LYS A 93 17.14 -4.53 0.86
CA LYS A 93 18.34 -3.96 0.25
C LYS A 93 18.70 -4.66 -1.06
N ASP A 94 18.62 -5.99 -1.10
CA ASP A 94 18.83 -6.76 -2.32
C ASP A 94 17.73 -6.51 -3.36
N MET A 95 16.47 -6.36 -2.92
CA MET A 95 15.37 -6.00 -3.82
C MET A 95 15.53 -4.62 -4.43
N CYS A 96 16.15 -3.66 -3.74
CA CYS A 96 16.43 -2.31 -4.23
C CYS A 96 17.60 -2.25 -5.22
N ARG A 97 18.45 -3.29 -5.28
CA ARG A 97 19.70 -3.27 -6.05
C ARG A 97 19.43 -3.00 -7.53
N GLY A 98 19.98 -1.90 -8.02
CA GLY A 98 19.86 -1.52 -9.44
C GLY A 98 18.46 -1.05 -9.88
N LYS A 99 17.56 -0.77 -8.93
CA LYS A 99 16.19 -0.31 -9.20
C LYS A 99 15.92 1.08 -8.62
N LEU A 100 14.95 1.79 -9.19
CA LEU A 100 14.32 2.98 -8.62
C LEU A 100 13.08 2.56 -7.82
N SER A 101 13.19 2.64 -6.49
CA SER A 101 12.16 2.15 -5.57
C SER A 101 11.50 3.31 -4.82
N LEU A 102 10.17 3.39 -4.86
CA LEU A 102 9.43 4.35 -4.03
C LEU A 102 9.20 3.76 -2.63
N PHE A 103 9.52 4.52 -1.59
CA PHE A 103 9.14 4.19 -0.21
C PHE A 103 7.99 5.11 0.20
N SER A 104 6.81 4.52 0.40
CA SER A 104 5.58 5.26 0.69
C SER A 104 4.89 4.72 1.95
N GLY A 105 4.11 5.56 2.61
CA GLY A 105 3.34 5.20 3.80
C GLY A 105 2.82 6.45 4.52
N ILE A 106 1.94 6.26 5.50
CA ILE A 106 1.43 7.37 6.30
C ILE A 106 2.54 7.92 7.23
N SER A 107 2.36 9.14 7.74
CA SER A 107 3.32 9.73 8.67
C SER A 107 3.44 8.88 9.95
N GLY A 108 4.66 8.52 10.34
CA GLY A 108 4.94 7.81 11.60
C GLY A 108 5.02 6.28 11.51
N VAL A 109 4.84 5.68 10.32
CA VAL A 109 5.00 4.22 10.10
C VAL A 109 6.45 3.74 10.21
N GLY A 110 7.42 4.66 10.28
CA GLY A 110 8.85 4.33 10.43
C GLY A 110 9.66 4.31 9.14
N LYS A 111 9.18 4.95 8.06
CA LYS A 111 9.85 5.06 6.75
C LYS A 111 11.30 5.52 6.83
N SER A 112 11.57 6.68 7.42
CA SER A 112 12.94 7.22 7.50
C SER A 112 13.87 6.34 8.35
N SER A 113 13.34 5.70 9.40
CA SER A 113 14.09 4.73 10.20
C SER A 113 14.43 3.48 9.39
N LEU A 114 13.50 3.00 8.56
CA LEU A 114 13.72 1.86 7.69
C LEU A 114 14.79 2.15 6.62
N ILE A 115 14.73 3.34 6.00
CA ILE A 115 15.72 3.79 5.00
C ILE A 115 17.12 3.93 5.64
N ASN A 116 17.22 4.51 6.84
CA ASN A 116 18.49 4.56 7.57
C ASN A 116 19.03 3.16 7.93
N SER A 117 18.16 2.20 8.20
CA SER A 117 18.59 0.82 8.45
C SER A 117 19.10 0.14 7.17
N LEU A 118 18.54 0.45 6.00
CA LEU A 118 19.01 -0.02 4.70
C LEU A 118 20.38 0.55 4.33
N ASP A 119 20.54 1.86 4.54
CA ASP A 119 21.80 2.55 4.29
C ASP A 119 22.06 3.62 5.36
N PRO A 120 22.88 3.29 6.38
CA PRO A 120 23.22 4.21 7.44
C PRO A 120 23.94 5.49 6.97
N SER A 121 24.54 5.48 5.78
CA SER A 121 25.24 6.66 5.24
C SER A 121 24.30 7.79 4.82
N LEU A 122 23.01 7.49 4.59
CA LEU A 122 22.01 8.49 4.23
C LEU A 122 21.67 9.43 5.39
N SER A 123 21.85 8.97 6.65
CA SER A 123 21.69 9.77 7.87
C SER A 123 20.43 10.66 7.90
N LEU A 124 19.30 10.12 7.43
CA LEU A 124 18.03 10.83 7.38
C LEU A 124 17.56 11.20 8.78
N LYS A 125 16.91 12.34 8.93
CA LYS A 125 16.37 12.78 10.23
C LYS A 125 15.23 11.86 10.67
N THR A 126 15.46 11.08 11.71
CA THR A 126 14.43 10.31 12.42
C THR A 126 14.00 11.07 13.67
N GLY A 127 12.71 11.40 13.79
CA GLY A 127 12.12 11.96 15.01
C GLY A 127 10.96 11.10 15.48
N GLU A 128 10.71 11.08 16.79
CA GLU A 128 9.44 10.56 17.33
C GLU A 128 8.28 11.34 16.73
N ILE A 129 7.12 10.68 16.58
CA ILE A 129 5.87 11.32 16.18
C ILE A 129 5.70 12.53 17.08
N SER A 130 5.90 13.73 16.52
CA SER A 130 5.98 14.91 17.35
C SER A 130 4.66 15.05 18.09
N GLN A 131 4.67 14.96 19.42
CA GLN A 131 3.59 15.47 20.28
C GLN A 131 3.40 17.00 20.12
N TYR A 132 4.12 17.62 19.17
CA TYR A 132 4.12 19.02 18.81
C TYR A 132 3.12 19.39 17.69
N HIS A 133 2.09 18.58 17.47
CA HIS A 133 1.03 18.91 16.51
C HIS A 133 0.03 19.94 17.07
N LYS A 134 0.51 21.15 17.35
CA LYS A 134 -0.30 22.38 17.38
C LYS A 134 0.27 23.54 16.57
N GLN A 135 1.44 23.42 15.93
CA GLN A 135 1.86 24.35 14.88
C GLN A 135 3.01 23.75 14.08
N GLY A 136 2.89 23.82 12.75
CA GLY A 136 3.59 22.96 11.81
C GLY A 136 5.11 23.05 11.79
N LYS A 137 5.75 21.89 11.64
CA LYS A 137 6.95 21.72 10.82
C LYS A 137 7.10 20.25 10.44
N HIS A 138 6.83 19.94 9.18
CA HIS A 138 6.94 18.60 8.61
C HIS A 138 8.41 18.25 8.36
N THR A 139 8.90 17.10 8.84
CA THR A 139 10.33 16.76 8.73
C THR A 139 10.75 16.20 7.36
N THR A 140 9.81 15.85 6.48
CA THR A 140 10.08 15.59 5.05
C THR A 140 9.07 16.38 4.24
N THR A 141 9.47 17.51 3.66
CA THR A 141 8.58 18.43 2.93
C THR A 141 8.73 18.33 1.41
N PHE A 142 9.72 17.57 0.93
CA PHE A 142 10.06 17.39 -0.49
C PHE A 142 10.27 15.92 -0.80
N TYR A 143 10.02 15.53 -2.06
CA TYR A 143 10.41 14.23 -2.58
C TYR A 143 11.93 14.23 -2.76
N GLU A 144 12.61 13.30 -2.12
CA GLU A 144 14.07 13.17 -2.20
C GLU A 144 14.44 11.85 -2.85
N ILE A 145 15.46 11.86 -3.72
CA ILE A 145 16.02 10.65 -4.31
C ILE A 145 17.38 10.39 -3.66
N HIS A 146 17.51 9.23 -3.05
CA HIS A 146 18.72 8.80 -2.35
C HIS A 146 19.40 7.67 -3.12
N PRO A 147 20.65 7.84 -3.58
CA PRO A 147 21.42 6.71 -4.09
C PRO A 147 21.79 5.77 -2.94
N LEU A 148 21.63 4.47 -3.15
CA LEU A 148 22.06 3.47 -2.17
C LEU A 148 23.51 3.06 -2.42
N SER A 149 24.29 2.90 -1.35
CA SER A 149 25.64 2.33 -1.39
C SER A 149 25.67 0.90 -1.94
N SER A 150 24.55 0.18 -1.84
CA SER A 150 24.35 -1.15 -2.42
C SER A 150 23.97 -1.14 -3.91
N GLY A 151 23.77 0.03 -4.49
CA GLY A 151 23.30 0.25 -5.86
C GLY A 151 21.79 0.41 -5.95
N GLY A 152 21.32 1.25 -6.87
CA GLY A 152 19.91 1.64 -7.00
C GLY A 152 19.58 2.94 -6.28
N PHE A 153 18.30 3.30 -6.26
CA PHE A 153 17.81 4.57 -5.76
C PHE A 153 16.52 4.39 -4.96
N ILE A 154 16.38 5.13 -3.87
CA ILE A 154 15.14 5.25 -3.09
C ILE A 154 14.55 6.63 -3.32
N ILE A 155 13.26 6.68 -3.65
CA ILE A 155 12.47 7.90 -3.57
C ILE A 155 11.79 7.93 -2.20
N ASP A 156 12.11 8.93 -1.38
CA ASP A 156 11.47 9.19 -0.09
C ASP A 156 10.34 10.21 -0.25
N THR A 157 9.11 9.85 0.15
CA THR A 157 7.97 10.76 0.11
C THR A 157 7.67 11.36 1.50
N PRO A 158 7.07 12.55 1.59
CA PRO A 158 6.33 12.92 2.79
C PRO A 158 5.28 11.86 3.15
N GLY A 159 4.94 11.74 4.45
CA GLY A 159 3.88 10.84 4.88
C GLY A 159 2.54 11.23 4.25
N ILE A 160 1.96 10.35 3.44
CA ILE A 160 0.72 10.62 2.72
C ILE A 160 -0.44 10.48 3.72
N LYS A 161 -1.28 11.52 3.86
CA LYS A 161 -2.40 11.52 4.82
C LYS A 161 -3.69 10.92 4.26
N GLY A 162 -3.81 10.89 2.94
CA GLY A 162 -4.94 10.33 2.21
C GLY A 162 -4.53 10.15 0.75
N PHE A 163 -4.97 9.04 0.16
CA PHE A 163 -4.69 8.72 -1.23
C PHE A 163 -6.02 8.71 -1.98
N GLY A 164 -6.27 9.74 -2.78
CA GLY A 164 -7.43 9.76 -3.66
C GLY A 164 -7.22 8.79 -4.82
N LEU A 165 -8.29 8.18 -5.31
CA LEU A 165 -8.23 7.51 -6.60
C LEU A 165 -8.03 8.58 -7.68
N LEU A 166 -7.05 8.35 -8.57
CA LEU A 166 -7.00 9.07 -9.84
C LEU A 166 -8.25 8.73 -10.65
N GLU A 167 -8.57 9.56 -11.65
CA GLU A 167 -9.74 9.32 -12.51
C GLU A 167 -9.60 7.95 -13.20
N MET A 168 -10.34 6.98 -12.69
CA MET A 168 -10.51 5.64 -13.25
C MET A 168 -11.96 5.52 -13.69
N GLU A 169 -12.21 4.80 -14.78
CA GLU A 169 -13.58 4.45 -15.11
C GLU A 169 -14.03 3.30 -14.20
N LYS A 170 -15.27 3.37 -13.71
CA LYS A 170 -15.82 2.37 -12.76
C LYS A 170 -15.72 0.95 -13.28
N GLU A 171 -15.90 0.78 -14.58
CA GLU A 171 -15.86 -0.49 -15.27
C GLU A 171 -14.44 -1.11 -15.25
N GLU A 172 -13.40 -0.29 -15.06
CA GLU A 172 -12.01 -0.74 -14.97
C GLU A 172 -11.59 -1.05 -13.54
N LEU A 173 -12.26 -0.52 -12.52
CA LEU A 173 -11.82 -0.65 -11.12
C LEU A 173 -11.61 -2.11 -10.72
N SER A 174 -12.52 -3.01 -11.10
CA SER A 174 -12.42 -4.44 -10.78
C SER A 174 -11.22 -5.12 -11.43
N HIS A 175 -10.66 -4.55 -12.51
CA HIS A 175 -9.46 -5.05 -13.19
C HIS A 175 -8.18 -4.70 -12.44
N TYR A 176 -8.22 -3.70 -11.55
CA TYR A 176 -7.09 -3.26 -10.72
C TYR A 176 -7.08 -3.91 -9.32
N LEU A 177 -7.99 -4.85 -9.05
CA LEU A 177 -7.92 -5.75 -7.89
C LEU A 177 -7.51 -7.14 -8.38
N PRO A 178 -6.27 -7.61 -8.11
CA PRO A 178 -5.77 -8.86 -8.68
C PRO A 178 -6.66 -10.08 -8.42
N GLU A 179 -7.27 -10.16 -7.24
CA GLU A 179 -8.19 -11.22 -6.85
C GLU A 179 -9.51 -11.21 -7.62
N MET A 180 -10.01 -10.03 -7.98
CA MET A 180 -11.21 -9.90 -8.81
C MET A 180 -10.85 -10.18 -10.28
N LEU A 181 -9.74 -9.61 -10.76
CA LEU A 181 -9.23 -9.79 -12.13
C LEU A 181 -9.16 -11.28 -12.52
N ARG A 182 -8.70 -12.14 -11.59
CA ARG A 182 -8.58 -13.60 -11.81
C ARG A 182 -9.90 -14.31 -12.12
N VAL A 183 -11.05 -13.71 -11.78
CA VAL A 183 -12.38 -14.36 -11.91
C VAL A 183 -13.35 -13.55 -12.78
N LEU A 184 -12.94 -12.42 -13.37
CA LEU A 184 -13.84 -11.56 -14.15
C LEU A 184 -14.46 -12.29 -15.35
N ASP A 185 -13.66 -13.10 -16.05
CA ASP A 185 -14.07 -13.83 -17.25
C ASP A 185 -15.15 -14.90 -16.97
N ASP A 186 -15.31 -15.32 -15.72
CA ASP A 186 -16.32 -16.29 -15.30
C ASP A 186 -17.68 -15.66 -14.98
N CYS A 187 -17.81 -14.33 -15.10
CA CYS A 187 -19.08 -13.66 -14.90
C CYS A 187 -20.08 -14.03 -15.98
N ARG A 188 -21.32 -14.34 -15.56
CA ARG A 188 -22.41 -14.65 -16.50
C ARG A 188 -22.76 -13.51 -17.45
N PHE A 189 -22.56 -12.26 -17.04
CA PHE A 189 -22.91 -11.05 -17.79
C PHE A 189 -21.67 -10.23 -18.11
N SER A 190 -21.69 -9.55 -19.26
CA SER A 190 -20.68 -8.56 -19.67
C SER A 190 -21.41 -7.35 -20.29
N PRO A 191 -21.33 -6.14 -19.70
CA PRO A 191 -20.59 -5.79 -18.48
C PRO A 191 -21.25 -6.34 -17.19
N CYS A 192 -20.44 -6.53 -16.14
CA CYS A 192 -20.87 -6.87 -14.78
C CYS A 192 -20.26 -5.86 -13.81
N THR A 193 -21.07 -5.20 -12.99
CA THR A 193 -20.58 -4.25 -11.97
C THR A 193 -20.17 -4.95 -10.68
N HIS A 194 -20.46 -6.25 -10.58
CA HIS A 194 -20.19 -7.11 -9.43
C HIS A 194 -20.93 -6.70 -8.15
N THR A 195 -22.05 -5.99 -8.26
CA THR A 195 -22.79 -5.47 -7.10
C THR A 195 -24.09 -6.25 -6.87
N HIS A 196 -24.91 -6.40 -7.92
CA HIS A 196 -26.28 -6.93 -7.83
C HIS A 196 -26.56 -8.05 -8.83
N GLU A 197 -25.66 -8.29 -9.79
CA GLU A 197 -25.86 -9.20 -10.90
C GLU A 197 -25.94 -10.68 -10.44
N PRO A 198 -26.92 -11.45 -10.96
CA PRO A 198 -27.02 -12.87 -10.66
C PRO A 198 -25.94 -13.66 -11.40
N GLY A 199 -25.32 -14.64 -10.75
CA GLY A 199 -24.22 -15.42 -11.36
C GLY A 199 -22.93 -14.63 -11.57
N CYS A 200 -22.70 -13.61 -10.74
CA CYS A 200 -21.43 -12.88 -10.67
C CYS A 200 -20.34 -13.78 -10.06
N ALA A 201 -19.25 -14.01 -10.79
CA ALA A 201 -18.14 -14.84 -10.33
C ALA A 201 -17.39 -14.22 -9.14
N VAL A 202 -17.24 -12.89 -9.11
CA VAL A 202 -16.66 -12.18 -7.97
C VAL A 202 -17.46 -12.44 -6.69
N LYS A 203 -18.78 -12.30 -6.71
CA LYS A 203 -19.62 -12.53 -5.52
C LYS A 203 -19.54 -13.98 -5.06
N LYS A 204 -19.49 -14.92 -6.01
CA LYS A 204 -19.28 -16.34 -5.70
C LYS A 204 -17.90 -16.60 -5.08
N ALA A 205 -16.85 -15.94 -5.57
CA ALA A 205 -15.50 -16.03 -5.00
C ALA A 205 -15.45 -15.46 -3.57
N VAL A 206 -16.22 -14.40 -3.28
CA VAL A 206 -16.40 -13.89 -1.91
C VAL A 206 -17.11 -14.91 -1.02
N GLU A 207 -18.21 -15.51 -1.49
CA GLU A 207 -18.95 -16.55 -0.75
C GLU A 207 -18.09 -17.79 -0.47
N ASN A 208 -17.19 -18.14 -1.38
CA ASN A 208 -16.26 -19.26 -1.24
C ASN A 208 -15.04 -18.95 -0.35
N GLY A 209 -14.83 -17.69 0.03
CA GLY A 209 -13.64 -17.25 0.78
C GLY A 209 -12.36 -17.12 -0.07
N GLU A 210 -12.47 -17.15 -1.40
CA GLU A 210 -11.37 -16.90 -2.33
C GLU A 210 -11.02 -15.41 -2.39
N ILE A 211 -12.04 -14.55 -2.25
CA ILE A 211 -11.91 -13.10 -2.07
C ILE A 211 -12.38 -12.77 -0.65
N THR A 212 -11.52 -12.16 0.15
CA THR A 212 -11.89 -11.70 1.51
C THR A 212 -12.97 -10.61 1.47
N PRO A 213 -13.94 -10.61 2.41
CA PRO A 213 -14.98 -9.59 2.49
C PRO A 213 -14.45 -8.16 2.55
N GLU A 214 -13.30 -7.92 3.18
CA GLU A 214 -12.66 -6.61 3.29
C GLU A 214 -12.26 -6.04 1.94
N ARG A 215 -11.71 -6.88 1.06
CA ARG A 215 -11.30 -6.50 -0.30
C ARG A 215 -12.52 -6.17 -1.16
N TYR A 216 -13.57 -6.99 -1.07
CA TYR A 216 -14.83 -6.73 -1.77
C TYR A 216 -15.51 -5.46 -1.24
N GLN A 217 -15.53 -5.25 0.08
CA GLN A 217 -16.10 -4.04 0.68
C GLN A 217 -15.31 -2.79 0.25
N SER A 218 -13.99 -2.88 0.17
CA SER A 218 -13.13 -1.80 -0.33
C SER A 218 -13.45 -1.44 -1.77
N TYR A 219 -13.63 -2.45 -2.65
CA TYR A 219 -14.10 -2.27 -4.02
C TYR A 219 -15.44 -1.52 -4.07
N LEU A 220 -16.44 -1.94 -3.30
CA LEU A 220 -17.74 -1.26 -3.23
C LEU A 220 -17.62 0.18 -2.73
N SER A 221 -16.81 0.43 -1.70
CA SER A 221 -16.59 1.77 -1.17
C SER A 221 -15.91 2.69 -2.18
N MET A 222 -14.96 2.18 -2.97
CA MET A 222 -14.32 2.92 -4.04
C MET A 222 -15.30 3.25 -5.19
N LEU A 223 -16.18 2.32 -5.56
CA LEU A 223 -17.25 2.58 -6.54
C LEU A 223 -18.23 3.67 -6.09
N GLU A 224 -18.68 3.63 -4.82
CA GLU A 224 -19.65 4.60 -4.28
C GLU A 224 -19.08 6.02 -4.17
N GLU A 225 -17.79 6.17 -3.88
CA GLU A 225 -17.19 7.50 -3.78
C GLU A 225 -17.14 8.21 -5.12
N GLU A 226 -16.91 7.50 -6.22
CA GLU A 226 -17.01 8.11 -7.54
C GLU A 226 -18.42 8.62 -7.87
N GLU A 227 -19.46 8.05 -7.26
CA GLU A 227 -20.85 8.51 -7.41
C GLU A 227 -21.15 9.78 -6.61
N LYS A 228 -20.66 9.87 -5.37
CA LYS A 228 -20.97 11.01 -4.48
C LYS A 228 -20.32 12.32 -4.93
N TYR A 229 -19.33 12.25 -5.82
CA TYR A 229 -18.58 13.41 -6.29
C TYR A 229 -18.66 13.64 -7.81
N ARG A 230 -19.55 12.91 -8.52
CA ARG A 230 -20.06 13.27 -9.85
C ARG A 230 -21.27 14.20 -9.71
#